data_AF-A0A7V9SRS5-F1
#
_entry.id   AF-A0A7V9SRS5-F1
#
_cell.length_a   1.000
_cell.length_b   1.000
_cell.length_c   1.000
_cell.angle_alpha   90.00
_cell.angle_beta   90.00
_cell.angle_gamma   90.00
#
_symmetry.space_group_name_H-M   'P 1'
#
loop_
_entity.id
_entity.type
_entity.pdbx_description
1 polymer ?
#
loop_
_entity_poly.entity_id
_entity_poly.type
_entity_poly.pdbx_seq_one_letter_code
_entity_poly.pdbx_strand_id
1 'polypeptide(L)' 'MRKVEFEVPTEVFGAFTEKLTETGLNNRVLGKNEDDEIEIEVYYEKDEAAIIDELEEYLEELIDNIEEEEEDEDEK' A
#
# COMPACT_ATOMS: atom_id res chain seq x y z
N MET A 1 -16.44 -10.84 -7.19
CA MET A 1 -15.06 -10.80 -6.69
C MET A 1 -14.07 -10.42 -7.77
N ARG A 2 -13.49 -9.23 -7.60
CA ARG A 2 -12.33 -8.71 -8.32
C ARG A 2 -11.11 -8.81 -7.41
N LYS A 3 -9.92 -8.67 -7.99
CA LYS A 3 -8.67 -8.53 -7.24
C LYS A 3 -7.86 -7.37 -7.79
N VAL A 4 -7.09 -6.75 -6.92
CA VAL A 4 -6.04 -5.78 -7.26
C VAL A 4 -4.77 -6.20 -6.52
N GLU A 5 -3.62 -5.92 -7.13
CA GLU A 5 -2.30 -6.18 -6.56
C GLU A 5 -1.68 -4.83 -6.17
N PHE A 6 -1.22 -4.74 -4.93
CA PHE A 6 -0.48 -3.59 -4.42
C PHE A 6 0.97 -4.00 -4.24
N GLU A 7 1.88 -3.14 -4.71
CA GLU A 7 3.32 -3.22 -4.49
C GLU A 7 3.65 -2.19 -3.40
N VAL A 8 4.00 -2.67 -2.21
CA VAL A 8 4.10 -1.81 -1.02
C VAL A 8 5.54 -1.82 -0.51
N PRO A 9 6.25 -0.69 -0.52
CA PRO A 9 7.60 -0.62 0.03
C PRO A 9 7.63 -1.08 1.50
N THR A 10 8.71 -1.76 1.89
CA THR A 10 8.80 -2.32 3.26
C THR A 10 8.71 -1.28 4.37
N GLU A 11 9.08 -0.04 4.06
CA GLU A 11 9.07 1.10 4.97
C GLU A 11 7.65 1.51 5.36
N VAL A 12 6.71 1.47 4.41
CA VAL A 12 5.31 1.87 4.60
C VAL A 12 4.36 0.69 4.77
N PHE A 13 4.84 -0.53 4.62
CA PHE A 13 4.04 -1.76 4.79
C PHE A 13 3.27 -1.82 6.09
N GLY A 14 3.86 -1.38 7.21
CA GLY A 14 3.18 -1.32 8.50
C GLY A 14 1.94 -0.43 8.45
N ALA A 15 2.10 0.82 7.98
CA ALA A 15 1.02 1.79 7.88
C ALA A 15 -0.06 1.37 6.87
N PHE A 16 0.36 0.82 5.72
CA PHE A 16 -0.56 0.33 4.69
C PHE A 16 -1.41 -0.86 5.20
N THR A 17 -0.79 -1.83 5.88
CA THR A 17 -1.52 -3.00 6.40
C THR A 17 -2.47 -2.69 7.55
N GLU A 18 -2.18 -1.67 8.35
CA GLU A 18 -3.12 -1.14 9.35
C GLU A 18 -4.38 -0.61 8.67
N LYS A 19 -4.23 0.29 7.68
CA LYS A 19 -5.35 0.83 6.89
C LYS A 19 -6.13 -0.29 6.20
N LEU A 20 -5.43 -1.22 5.56
CA LEU A 20 -6.05 -2.37 4.90
C LEU A 20 -6.88 -3.22 5.86
N THR A 21 -6.43 -3.39 7.11
CA THR A 21 -7.19 -4.11 8.15
C THR A 21 -8.46 -3.37 8.55
N GLU A 22 -8.43 -2.03 8.59
CA GLU A 22 -9.62 -1.20 8.90
C GLU A 22 -10.72 -1.32 7.84
N THR A 23 -10.34 -1.52 6.57
CA THR A 23 -11.32 -1.70 5.49
C THR A 23 -12.11 -3.01 5.59
N GLY A 24 -11.55 -4.02 6.28
CA GLY A 24 -12.14 -5.35 6.38
C GLY A 24 -12.09 -6.16 5.08
N LEU A 25 -11.37 -5.69 4.05
CA LEU A 25 -11.20 -6.39 2.79
C LEU A 25 -10.35 -7.66 2.97
N ASN A 26 -10.72 -8.71 2.24
CA ASN A 26 -9.91 -9.92 2.21
C ASN A 26 -8.62 -9.65 1.46
N ASN A 27 -7.48 -9.95 2.07
CA ASN A 27 -6.19 -9.74 1.45
C ASN A 27 -5.26 -10.96 1.63
N ARG A 28 -4.23 -11.01 0.80
CA ARG A 28 -3.21 -12.06 0.83
C ARG A 28 -1.86 -11.47 0.44
N VAL A 29 -0.88 -11.59 1.34
CA VAL A 29 0.52 -11.30 1.03
C VAL A 29 1.08 -12.42 0.13
N LEU A 30 1.59 -12.06 -1.05
CA LEU A 30 2.20 -12.98 -2.01
C LEU A 30 3.68 -13.19 -1.71
N GLY A 31 4.39 -12.16 -1.25
CA GLY A 31 5.81 -12.23 -0.99
C GLY A 31 6.48 -10.88 -1.16
N LYS A 32 7.74 -10.90 -1.59
CA LYS A 32 8.56 -9.73 -1.88
C LYS A 32 8.99 -9.79 -3.36
N ASN A 33 8.87 -8.69 -4.10
CA ASN A 33 9.30 -8.61 -5.51
C ASN A 33 10.83 -8.37 -5.62
N GLU A 34 11.33 -8.17 -6.84
CA GLU A 34 12.77 -7.94 -7.10
C GLU A 34 13.27 -6.58 -6.59
N ASP A 35 12.36 -5.62 -6.41
CA ASP A 35 12.62 -4.25 -5.94
C ASP A 35 12.47 -4.11 -4.42
N ASP A 36 12.45 -5.23 -3.71
CA ASP A 36 12.30 -5.27 -2.26
C ASP A 36 10.96 -4.65 -1.75
N GLU A 37 9.91 -4.67 -2.56
CA GLU A 37 8.54 -4.30 -2.18
C GLU A 37 7.70 -5.53 -1.86
N ILE A 38 6.71 -5.38 -0.98
CA ILE A 38 5.80 -6.46 -0.57
C ILE A 38 4.59 -6.48 -1.48
N GLU A 39 4.37 -7.60 -2.15
CA GLU A 39 3.21 -7.81 -3.02
C GLU A 39 2.00 -8.27 -2.20
N ILE A 40 0.89 -7.54 -2.29
CA ILE A 40 -0.36 -7.82 -1.57
C ILE A 40 -1.52 -7.90 -2.56
N GLU A 41 -2.19 -9.04 -2.64
CA GLU A 41 -3.46 -9.19 -3.34
C GLU A 41 -4.62 -8.77 -2.43
N VAL A 42 -5.44 -7.81 -2.87
CA VAL A 42 -6.67 -7.40 -2.20
C VAL A 42 -7.87 -7.81 -3.03
N TYR A 43 -8.81 -8.49 -2.39
CA TYR A 43 -10.03 -9.02 -2.99
C TYR A 43 -11.22 -8.15 -2.60
N TYR A 44 -11.96 -7.67 -3.59
CA TYR A 44 -13.04 -6.72 -3.40
C TYR A 44 -14.22 -6.99 -4.34
N GLU A 45 -15.40 -6.52 -3.96
CA GLU A 45 -16.62 -6.53 -4.74
C GLU A 45 -16.87 -5.18 -5.44
N LYS A 46 -17.85 -5.13 -6.34
CA LYS A 46 -18.09 -3.94 -7.17
C LYS A 46 -18.43 -2.69 -6.34
N ASP A 47 -19.13 -2.88 -5.24
CA ASP A 47 -19.53 -1.85 -4.27
C ASP A 47 -18.37 -1.40 -3.36
N GLU A 48 -17.28 -2.15 -3.32
CA GLU A 48 -16.07 -1.86 -2.55
C GLU A 48 -14.99 -1.17 -3.40
N ALA A 49 -15.27 -0.86 -4.67
CA ALA A 49 -14.30 -0.22 -5.57
C ALA A 49 -13.77 1.12 -5.03
N ALA A 50 -14.62 1.92 -4.38
CA ALA A 50 -14.20 3.18 -3.78
C ALA A 50 -13.20 2.99 -2.61
N ILE A 51 -13.22 1.83 -1.95
CA ILE A 51 -12.26 1.49 -0.89
C ILE A 51 -10.89 1.17 -1.51
N ILE A 52 -10.88 0.55 -2.70
CA ILE A 52 -9.64 0.32 -3.43
C ILE A 52 -9.03 1.65 -3.88
N ASP A 53 -9.83 2.55 -4.43
CA ASP A 53 -9.37 3.89 -4.82
C ASP A 53 -8.76 4.62 -3.60
N GLU A 54 -9.39 4.54 -2.41
CA GLU A 54 -8.85 5.10 -1.16
C GLU A 54 -7.53 4.45 -0.71
N LEU A 55 -7.37 3.14 -0.91
CA LEU A 55 -6.14 2.42 -0.59
C LEU A 55 -4.99 2.78 -1.55
N GLU A 56 -5.30 2.98 -2.84
CA GLU A 56 -4.33 3.45 -3.84
C GLU A 56 -3.85 4.86 -3.50
N GLU A 57 -4.77 5.80 -3.25
CA GLU A 57 -4.42 7.17 -2.83
C GLU A 57 -3.59 7.17 -1.54
N TYR A 58 -3.96 6.37 -0.54
CA TYR A 58 -3.21 6.28 0.71
C TYR A 58 -1.80 5.68 0.53
N LEU A 59 -1.63 4.72 -0.37
CA LEU A 59 -0.31 4.18 -0.68
C LEU A 59 0.58 5.21 -1.37
N GLU A 60 0.04 5.96 -2.32
CA GLU A 60 0.75 7.07 -2.98
C GLU A 60 1.16 8.13 -1.94
N GLU A 61 0.26 8.55 -1.05
CA GLU A 61 0.59 9.50 0.03
C GLU A 61 1.71 8.97 0.93
N LEU A 62 1.71 7.67 1.27
CA LEU A 62 2.76 7.08 2.10
C LEU A 62 4.12 7.06 1.38
N ILE A 63 4.13 6.81 0.08
CA ILE A 63 5.35 6.81 -0.75
C ILE A 63 5.89 8.23 -0.88
N ASP A 64 5.04 9.21 -1.20
CA ASP A 64 5.42 10.62 -1.32
C ASP A 64 6.04 11.14 0.00
N ASN A 65 5.50 10.73 1.15
CA ASN A 65 6.07 11.10 2.45
C ASN A 65 7.48 10.51 2.68
N ILE A 66 7.80 9.33 2.13
CA ILE A 66 9.17 8.79 2.19
C ILE A 66 10.12 9.67 1.37
N GLU A 67 9.71 10.01 0.14
CA GLU A 67 10.53 10.82 -0.77
C GLU A 67 10.79 12.23 -0.20
N GLU A 68 9.78 12.85 0.44
CA GLU A 68 9.93 14.13 1.12
C GLU A 68 10.84 14.04 2.37
N GLU A 69 10.82 12.92 3.11
CA GLU A 69 11.70 12.72 4.28
C GLU A 69 13.18 12.52 3.89
N GLU A 70 13.48 11.97 2.71
CA GLU A 70 14.87 11.78 2.25
C GLU A 70 15.55 13.07 1.75
N GLU A 71 14.80 14.07 1.26
CA GLU A 71 15.38 15.34 0.76
C GLU A 71 15.91 16.26 1.88
N ASP A 72 15.50 16.07 3.14
CA ASP A 72 15.87 16.95 4.28
C ASP A 72 17.18 16.55 5.01
N GLU A 73 17.83 15.44 4.65
CA GLU A 73 19.07 14.97 5.32
C GLU A 73 20.39 15.44 4.67
N ASP A 74 20.38 16.02 3.46
CA ASP A 74 21.59 16.38 2.69
C ASP A 74 22.08 17.84 2.84
N GLU A 75 21.57 18.61 3.82
CA GLU A 75 21.98 20.03 4.07
C GLU A 75 22.68 20.32 5.42
N LYS A 76 23.29 19.34 6.10
CA LYS A 76 24.07 19.60 7.35
C LYS A 76 25.56 19.30 7.32
#